data_AF-A0A841SJT7-F1
#
_entry.id   AF-A0A841SJT7-F1
#
_cell.length_a   1.000
_cell.length_b   1.000
_cell.length_c   1.000
_cell.angle_alpha   90.00
_cell.angle_beta   90.00
_cell.angle_gamma   90.00
#
_symmetry.space_group_name_H-M   'P 1'
#
loop_
_entity.id
_entity.type
_entity.pdbx_description
1 polymer ?
#
loop_
_entity_poly.entity_id
_entity_poly.type
_entity_poly.pdbx_seq_one_letter_code
_entity_poly.pdbx_strand_id
1 'polypeptide(L)' 'MTKKYWEIETPETVEFGNYFMRCFDKAGKLQFGVKMDGKFIVKFVLDRGALFADDQAASYLRGTLDEWEEMLEEQGDGN' A
#
# COMPACT_ATOMS: atom_id res chain seq x y z
N MET A 1 26.36 -10.29 -1.24
CA MET A 1 25.07 -9.67 -0.88
C MET A 1 23.98 -10.59 -1.39
N THR A 2 23.31 -11.30 -0.49
CA THR A 2 22.12 -12.11 -0.82
C THR A 2 21.02 -11.13 -1.24
N LYS A 3 20.76 -11.05 -2.54
CA LYS A 3 19.58 -10.34 -3.05
C LYS A 3 18.37 -10.86 -2.28
N LYS A 4 17.57 -9.97 -1.71
CA LYS A 4 16.37 -10.37 -0.97
C LYS A 4 15.44 -11.04 -1.98
N TYR A 5 14.80 -12.14 -1.62
CA TYR A 5 14.05 -13.00 -2.55
C TYR A 5 12.89 -12.31 -3.27
N TRP A 6 12.51 -11.10 -2.87
CA TRP A 6 11.50 -10.26 -3.52
C TRP A 6 12.07 -9.30 -4.58
N GLU A 7 13.40 -9.16 -4.71
CA GLU A 7 14.04 -8.31 -5.73
C GLU A 7 14.05 -8.95 -7.14
N ILE A 8 13.58 -10.19 -7.25
CA ILE A 8 13.45 -10.94 -8.52
C ILE A 8 12.03 -10.89 -9.09
N GLU A 9 11.07 -10.37 -8.34
CA GLU A 9 9.71 -10.15 -8.79
C GLU A 9 9.57 -8.71 -9.30
N THR A 10 8.96 -8.53 -10.48
CA THR A 10 8.55 -7.21 -10.96
C THR A 10 7.25 -6.85 -10.26
N PRO A 11 7.22 -5.84 -9.37
CA PRO A 11 6.01 -5.47 -8.67
C PRO A 11 5.04 -4.71 -9.59
N GLU A 12 3.75 -4.87 -9.33
CA GLU A 12 2.77 -3.91 -9.84
C GLU A 12 2.93 -2.60 -9.06
N THR A 13 3.16 -1.48 -9.76
CA THR A 13 3.38 -0.17 -9.14
C THR A 13 2.25 0.76 -9.54
N VAL A 14 1.56 1.32 -8.55
CA VAL A 14 0.59 2.40 -8.72
C VAL A 14 1.19 3.67 -8.13
N GLU A 15 1.16 4.76 -8.89
CA GLU A 15 1.63 6.08 -8.46
C GLU A 15 0.44 7.04 -8.37
N PHE A 16 0.37 7.84 -7.29
CA PHE A 16 -0.68 8.82 -7.09
C PHE A 16 -0.10 10.05 -6.38
N GLY A 17 -0.13 11.21 -7.08
CA GLY A 17 0.58 12.41 -6.64
C GLY A 17 2.07 12.13 -6.42
N ASN A 18 2.59 12.46 -5.23
CA ASN A 18 3.97 12.17 -4.82
C ASN A 18 4.10 10.84 -4.05
N TYR A 19 3.06 10.01 -4.02
CA TYR A 19 3.03 8.74 -3.31
C TYR A 19 3.01 7.57 -4.29
N PHE A 20 3.39 6.39 -3.80
CA PHE A 20 3.29 5.16 -4.57
C PHE A 20 2.94 3.98 -3.68
N MET A 21 2.36 2.97 -4.33
CA MET A 21 2.13 1.65 -3.79
C MET A 21 2.75 0.59 -4.72
N ARG A 22 3.36 -0.44 -4.15
CA ARG A 22 3.89 -1.61 -4.89
C ARG A 22 3.38 -2.91 -4.33
N CYS A 23 2.75 -3.72 -5.16
CA CYS A 23 2.35 -5.07 -4.80
C CYS A 23 3.35 -6.10 -5.33
N PHE A 24 3.84 -6.94 -4.44
CA PHE A 24 4.66 -8.12 -4.75
C PHE A 24 3.83 -9.35 -4.38
N ASP A 25 3.02 -9.84 -5.32
CA ASP A 25 2.04 -10.90 -5.06
C ASP A 25 2.68 -12.22 -4.62
N LYS A 26 3.79 -12.61 -5.27
CA LYS A 26 4.49 -13.85 -4.93
C LYS A 26 5.22 -13.73 -3.60
N ALA A 27 5.83 -12.57 -3.33
CA ALA A 27 6.47 -12.31 -2.05
C ALA A 27 5.46 -12.05 -0.91
N GLY A 28 4.20 -11.76 -1.24
CA GLY A 28 3.16 -11.39 -0.28
C GLY A 28 3.48 -10.08 0.43
N LYS A 29 4.02 -9.07 -0.27
CA LYS A 29 4.43 -7.79 0.32
C LYS A 29 3.78 -6.61 -0.40
N LEU A 30 3.32 -5.65 0.39
CA LEU A 30 2.80 -4.37 -0.10
C LEU A 30 3.70 -3.25 0.42
N GLN A 31 4.28 -2.46 -0.48
CA GLN A 31 5.11 -1.32 -0.11
C GLN A 31 4.35 -0.02 -0.34
N PHE A 32 4.54 0.91 0.60
CA PHE A 32 4.04 2.27 0.50
C PHE A 32 5.20 3.24 0.66
N GLY A 33 5.14 4.35 -0.07
CA GLY A 33 6.17 5.36 0.06
C GLY A 33 5.90 6.62 -0.74
N VAL A 34 6.96 7.40 -0.91
CA VAL A 34 6.95 8.66 -1.66
C VAL A 34 7.90 8.60 -2.83
N LYS A 35 7.55 9.27 -3.92
CA LYS A 35 8.42 9.54 -5.05
C LYS A 35 8.98 10.95 -4.91
N MET A 36 10.30 11.06 -4.77
CA MET A 36 11.02 12.32 -4.69
C MET A 36 12.18 12.30 -5.69
N ASP A 37 12.28 13.33 -6.53
CA ASP A 37 13.33 13.46 -7.55
C ASP A 37 13.48 12.21 -8.45
N GLY A 38 12.34 11.63 -8.85
CA GLY A 38 12.29 10.41 -9.68
C GLY A 38 12.68 9.13 -8.93
N LYS A 39 12.96 9.19 -7.63
CA LYS A 39 13.34 8.04 -6.80
C LYS A 39 12.20 7.62 -5.90
N PHE A 40 12.01 6.31 -5.79
CA PHE A 40 11.03 5.70 -4.90
C PHE A 40 11.64 5.47 -3.52
N ILE A 41 11.11 6.17 -2.51
CA ILE A 41 11.52 6.05 -1.11
C ILE A 41 10.43 5.26 -0.38
N VAL A 42 10.69 3.98 -0.12
CA VAL A 42 9.79 3.11 0.65
C VAL A 42 9.76 3.61 2.10
N LYS A 43 8.55 3.88 2.60
CA LYS A 43 8.31 4.31 3.98
C LYS A 43 7.80 3.16 4.84
N PHE A 44 6.99 2.28 4.27
CA PHE A 44 6.42 1.14 4.98
C PHE A 44 6.33 -0.08 4.08
N VAL A 45 6.46 -1.26 4.69
CA VAL A 45 6.27 -2.55 4.04
C VAL A 45 5.33 -3.39 4.89
N LEU A 46 4.18 -3.71 4.33
CA LEU A 46 3.19 -4.61 4.92
C LEU A 46 3.42 -6.02 4.39
N ASP A 47 3.47 -6.99 5.30
CA ASP A 47 3.54 -8.40 4.95
C ASP A 47 2.14 -9.02 5.01
N ARG A 48 1.74 -9.74 3.94
CA ARG A 48 0.43 -10.40 3.86
C ARG A 48 0.24 -11.37 5.01
N GLY A 49 1.27 -12.13 5.36
CA GLY A 49 1.20 -13.07 6.47
C GLY A 49 0.94 -12.35 7.80
N ALA A 50 1.57 -11.20 8.01
CA ALA A 50 1.34 -10.39 9.21
C ALA A 50 -0.04 -9.73 9.24
N LEU A 51 -0.52 -9.20 8.10
CA LEU A 51 -1.83 -8.53 8.01
C LEU A 51 -2.99 -9.50 8.27
N PHE A 52 -2.89 -10.73 7.77
CA PHE A 52 -3.92 -11.76 7.90
C PHE A 52 -3.63 -12.79 9.00
N ALA A 53 -2.62 -12.55 9.84
CA ALA A 53 -2.41 -13.34 11.05
C ALA A 53 -3.46 -13.04 12.13
N ASP A 54 -4.09 -11.87 12.06
CA ASP A 54 -5.15 -11.42 12.94
C ASP A 54 -6.32 -10.90 12.08
N ASP A 55 -7.50 -11.51 12.23
CA ASP A 55 -8.72 -11.14 11.48
C ASP A 55 -9.14 -9.68 11.74
N GLN A 56 -8.73 -9.10 12.87
CA GLN A 56 -9.02 -7.71 13.24
C GLN A 56 -8.23 -6.72 12.37
N ALA A 57 -6.96 -6.99 12.08
CA ALA A 57 -6.09 -6.05 11.38
C ALA A 57 -6.55 -5.82 9.93
N ALA A 58 -6.87 -6.90 9.22
CA ALA A 58 -7.38 -6.81 7.85
C ALA A 58 -8.77 -6.16 7.79
N SER A 59 -9.66 -6.49 8.73
CA SER A 59 -11.00 -5.90 8.81
C SER A 59 -10.95 -4.41 9.13
N TYR A 60 -10.09 -4.02 10.08
CA TYR A 60 -9.90 -2.61 10.45
C TYR A 60 -9.37 -1.77 9.29
N LEU A 61 -8.36 -2.28 8.56
CA LEU A 61 -7.82 -1.58 7.39
C LEU A 61 -8.89 -1.33 6.32
N ARG A 62 -9.72 -2.34 6.02
CA ARG A 62 -10.82 -2.19 5.05
C ARG A 62 -11.84 -1.15 5.51
N GLY A 63 -12.31 -1.26 6.75
CA GLY A 63 -13.27 -0.31 7.31
C GLY A 63 -12.74 1.12 7.30
N THR A 64 -11.47 1.34 7.63
CA THR A 64 -10.86 2.68 7.57
C THR A 64 -10.79 3.23 6.14
N LEU A 65 -10.52 2.39 5.13
CA LEU A 65 -10.50 2.83 3.74
C LEU A 65 -11.91 3.18 3.24
N ASP A 66 -12.90 2.35 3.57
CA ASP A 66 -14.30 2.59 3.21
C ASP A 66 -14.81 3.90 3.85
N GLU A 67 -14.55 4.11 5.15
CA GLU A 67 -14.92 5.35 5.87
C GLU A 67 -14.27 6.59 5.25
N TRP A 68 -13.01 6.52 4.83
CA TRP A 68 -12.32 7.66 4.20
C TRP A 68 -12.86 7.95 2.80
N GLU A 69 -13.27 6.93 2.05
CA GLU A 69 -13.92 7.10 0.76
C GLU A 69 -15.26 7.82 0.94
N GLU A 70 -16.11 7.36 1.86
CA GLU A 70 -17.39 8.00 2.21
C GLU A 70 -17.20 9.48 2.62
N MET A 71 -16.22 9.77 3.49
CA MET A 71 -15.94 11.14 3.94
C MET A 71 -15.51 12.08 2.79
N LEU A 72 -14.87 11.57 1.75
CA LEU A 72 -14.48 12.36 0.58
C LEU A 72 -15.67 12.60 -0.35
N GLU A 73 -16.57 11.62 -0.49
CA GLU A 73 -17.81 11.76 -1.25
C GLU A 73 -18.75 12.79 -0.60
N GLU A 74 -18.92 12.73 0.72
CA GLU A 74 -19.75 13.69 1.48
C GLU A 74 -19.22 15.13 1.41
N GLN A 75 -17.91 15.31 1.27
CA GLN A 75 -17.28 16.62 1.07
C GLN A 75 -17.45 17.15 -0.37
N GLY A 76 -17.79 16.30 -1.33
CA GLY A 76 -17.96 16.63 -2.74
C GLY A 76 -19.34 17.19 -3.11
N ASP A 77 -20.37 16.95 -2.29
CA ASP A 77 -21.77 17.36 -2.54
C ASP A 77 -22.13 18.76 -1.98
N GLY A 78 -21.11 19.58 -1.69
CA GLY A 78 -21.25 20.94 -1.16
C GLY A 78 -21.06 22.07 -2.18
N ASN A 79 -21.39 21.86 -3.47
CA ASN A 79 -21.34 22.91 -4.51
C ASN A 79 -22.71 23.33 -5.04
#